data_AF-H2ZA06-F1
#
_entry.id   AF-H2ZA06-F1
#
_cell.length_a   1.000
_cell.length_b   1.000
_cell.length_c   1.000
_cell.angle_alpha   90.00
_cell.angle_beta   90.00
_cell.angle_gamma   90.00
#
_symmetry.space_group_name_H-M   'P 1'
#
loop_
_entity.id
_entity.type
_entity.pdbx_description
1 polymer ?
#
loop_
_entity_poly.entity_id
_entity_poly.type
_entity_poly.pdbx_seq_one_letter_code
_entity_poly.pdbx_strand_id
1 'polypeptide(L)'
;MSHHSSADGDFAVSQSVKAKVDYKGTVEWKPPAIFKTFCEIMVAQFPFDTQNCTMKIGPWSHGQDLLDMVNSDWDLPEMKMYEESGEWLVLKTGCWKHYIKYDCCLGPYVDMTYYFILQRRPLYLVVNILFPTMLFSYLTCAVFYLPSDAGEKMTLSISLLLSLIVFLLVIVEAIPSTANGVPLLCQYILFTMILVCLSIMITVGVLNVHYRGPATHVMSKRMKKDEWKYVAMVLDHFLLYIFILACVVGTVGIFGKRLWEVS
;
A
#
# COMPACT_ATOMS: atom_id res chain seq x y z
N MET A 1 -32.88 14.67 0.34
CA MET A 1 -31.46 14.82 -0.01
C MET A 1 -30.92 13.44 -0.34
N SER A 2 -30.27 13.28 -1.48
CA SER A 2 -29.68 12.05 -1.99
C SER A 2 -28.16 12.14 -2.05
N HIS A 3 -27.50 11.07 -1.66
CA HIS A 3 -26.05 10.88 -1.75
C HIS A 3 -25.70 10.21 -3.08
N HIS A 4 -25.19 10.98 -4.05
CA HIS A 4 -24.98 10.50 -5.43
C HIS A 4 -23.77 9.57 -5.58
N SER A 5 -22.77 9.69 -4.70
CA SER A 5 -21.55 8.88 -4.72
C SER A 5 -21.65 7.64 -3.81
N SER A 6 -22.87 7.11 -3.61
CA SER A 6 -23.11 5.98 -2.71
C SER A 6 -22.51 4.68 -3.25
N ALA A 7 -21.79 3.97 -2.39
CA ALA A 7 -21.17 2.69 -2.71
C ALA A 7 -22.07 1.47 -2.39
N ASP A 8 -23.12 1.65 -1.58
CA ASP A 8 -23.91 0.55 -0.98
C ASP A 8 -25.40 0.60 -1.35
N GLY A 9 -25.80 1.48 -2.26
CA GLY A 9 -27.20 1.58 -2.72
C GLY A 9 -28.16 2.30 -1.76
N ASP A 10 -27.74 2.64 -0.55
CA ASP A 10 -28.46 3.57 0.33
C ASP A 10 -28.14 5.01 -0.08
N PHE A 11 -29.11 5.64 -0.75
CA PHE A 11 -28.96 7.01 -1.27
C PHE A 11 -29.56 8.06 -0.35
N ALA A 12 -30.43 7.69 0.58
CA ALA A 12 -31.16 8.61 1.45
C ALA A 12 -31.00 8.25 2.93
N VAL A 13 -31.33 9.20 3.80
CA VAL A 13 -31.37 8.98 5.25
C VAL A 13 -32.42 7.92 5.57
N SER A 14 -31.98 6.75 6.03
CA SER A 14 -32.85 5.61 6.35
C SER A 14 -33.57 5.74 7.69
N GLN A 15 -33.05 6.55 8.61
CA GLN A 15 -33.64 6.75 9.94
C GLN A 15 -34.64 7.91 9.98
N SER A 16 -35.88 7.61 10.37
CA SER A 16 -36.93 8.60 10.61
C SER A 16 -36.82 9.19 12.02
N VAL A 17 -36.17 10.35 12.13
CA VAL A 17 -36.11 11.11 13.39
C VAL A 17 -37.06 12.31 13.38
N LYS A 18 -37.42 12.78 14.58
CA LYS A 18 -38.27 13.97 14.76
C LYS A 18 -37.55 15.23 14.28
N ALA A 19 -38.30 16.15 13.66
CA ALA A 19 -37.83 17.49 13.32
C ALA A 19 -38.27 18.51 14.38
N LYS A 20 -37.47 19.55 14.59
CA LYS A 20 -37.81 20.69 15.45
C LYS A 20 -38.48 21.76 14.61
N VAL A 21 -39.62 22.26 15.06
CA VAL A 21 -40.39 23.32 14.38
C VAL A 21 -40.38 24.55 15.27
N ASP A 22 -39.95 25.69 14.74
CA ASP A 22 -39.94 26.97 15.43
C ASP A 22 -41.25 27.75 15.19
N TYR A 23 -41.54 28.75 16.03
CA TYR A 23 -42.75 29.56 15.93
C TYR A 23 -42.84 30.39 14.64
N LYS A 24 -41.69 30.64 13.99
CA LYS A 24 -41.61 31.32 12.68
C LYS A 24 -41.91 30.40 11.49
N GLY A 25 -42.17 29.11 11.73
CA GLY A 25 -42.36 28.10 10.68
C GLY A 25 -41.05 27.54 10.10
N THR A 26 -39.89 27.87 10.68
CA THR A 26 -38.61 27.25 10.30
C THR A 26 -38.55 25.83 10.87
N VAL A 27 -38.16 24.88 10.02
CA VAL A 27 -38.05 23.46 10.39
C VAL A 27 -36.59 23.04 10.35
N GLU A 28 -36.08 22.56 11.48
CA GLU A 28 -34.73 22.04 11.62
C GLU A 28 -34.79 20.51 11.73
N TRP A 29 -34.13 19.82 10.79
CA TRP A 29 -34.08 18.36 10.74
C TRP A 29 -32.64 17.89 10.61
N LYS A 30 -32.13 17.19 11.64
CA LYS A 30 -30.73 16.74 11.76
C LYS A 30 -30.69 15.23 12.05
N PRO A 31 -30.99 14.37 11.06
CA PRO A 31 -30.89 12.94 11.23
C PRO A 31 -29.42 12.46 11.27
N PRO A 32 -29.07 11.50 12.13
CA PRO A 32 -27.83 10.77 11.99
C PRO A 32 -27.92 9.84 10.76
N ALA A 33 -26.85 9.77 9.98
CA ALA A 33 -26.76 8.90 8.81
C ALA A 33 -25.35 8.37 8.64
N ILE A 34 -25.24 7.13 8.16
CA ILE A 34 -23.97 6.52 7.77
C ILE A 34 -23.89 6.59 6.25
N PHE A 35 -22.98 7.40 5.73
CA PHE A 35 -22.74 7.50 4.29
C PHE A 35 -21.56 6.62 3.91
N LYS A 36 -21.80 5.70 2.98
CA LYS A 36 -20.75 4.90 2.33
C LYS A 36 -20.45 5.52 0.97
N THR A 37 -19.29 6.15 0.84
CA THR A 37 -18.88 6.88 -0.37
C THR A 37 -17.87 6.08 -1.17
N PHE A 38 -18.05 6.02 -2.49
CA PHE A 38 -16.98 5.56 -3.37
C PHE A 38 -15.85 6.61 -3.40
N CYS A 39 -14.63 6.17 -3.13
CA CYS A 39 -13.43 7.00 -3.19
C CYS A 39 -12.34 6.25 -3.94
N GLU A 40 -11.71 6.92 -4.90
CA GLU A 40 -10.58 6.36 -5.64
C GLU A 40 -9.33 6.43 -4.76
N ILE A 41 -8.82 5.26 -4.36
CA ILE A 41 -7.67 5.16 -3.47
C ILE A 41 -6.37 5.17 -4.29
N MET A 42 -5.52 6.17 -4.05
CA MET A 42 -4.20 6.27 -4.65
C MET A 42 -3.17 5.53 -3.80
N VAL A 43 -2.69 4.38 -4.29
CA VAL A 43 -1.79 3.46 -3.54
C VAL A 43 -0.30 3.64 -3.85
N ALA A 44 0.07 4.55 -4.74
CA ALA A 44 1.46 4.72 -5.20
C ALA A 44 2.46 4.93 -4.03
N GLN A 45 2.04 5.66 -3.00
CA GLN A 45 2.88 6.04 -1.86
C GLN A 45 2.56 5.28 -0.56
N PHE A 46 1.84 4.16 -0.65
CA PHE A 46 1.52 3.33 0.51
C PHE A 46 2.79 2.92 1.29
N PRO A 47 2.82 2.99 2.64
CA PRO A 47 1.75 3.35 3.59
C PRO A 47 1.68 4.84 3.99
N PHE A 48 2.44 5.70 3.31
CA PHE A 48 2.50 7.15 3.55
C PHE A 48 1.60 7.92 2.57
N ASP A 49 0.44 7.33 2.27
CA ASP A 49 -0.51 7.81 1.29
C ASP A 49 -1.42 8.91 1.85
N THR A 50 -1.76 9.86 0.98
CA THR A 50 -2.80 10.87 1.20
C THR A 50 -3.95 10.61 0.24
N GLN A 51 -5.16 10.56 0.76
CA GLN A 51 -6.39 10.29 -0.01
C GLN A 51 -7.24 11.55 -0.08
N ASN A 52 -7.85 11.79 -1.24
CA ASN A 52 -8.81 12.88 -1.44
C ASN A 52 -10.17 12.27 -1.76
N CYS A 53 -10.98 12.06 -0.73
CA CYS A 53 -12.29 11.45 -0.88
C CYS A 53 -13.37 12.51 -0.98
N THR A 54 -14.28 12.34 -1.94
CA THR A 54 -15.37 13.27 -2.18
C THR A 54 -16.73 12.62 -1.96
N MET A 55 -17.65 13.35 -1.35
CA MET A 55 -19.02 12.95 -1.09
C MET A 55 -19.97 13.97 -1.73
N LYS A 56 -20.81 13.53 -2.67
CA LYS A 56 -21.77 14.40 -3.37
C LYS A 56 -23.17 14.23 -2.81
N ILE A 57 -23.73 15.32 -2.28
CA ILE A 57 -25.08 15.36 -1.72
C ILE A 57 -25.90 16.38 -2.51
N GLY A 58 -27.09 15.99 -2.96
CA GLY A 58 -27.98 16.88 -3.71
C GLY A 58 -29.44 16.45 -3.66
N PRO A 59 -30.36 17.17 -4.31
CA PRO A 59 -31.69 16.68 -4.60
C PRO A 59 -31.65 15.65 -5.74
N TRP A 60 -32.57 14.68 -5.71
CA TRP A 60 -32.72 13.69 -6.78
C TRP A 60 -33.74 14.14 -7.84
N SER A 61 -34.92 14.58 -7.40
CA SER A 61 -36.08 14.84 -8.26
C SER A 61 -36.27 16.31 -8.64
N HIS A 62 -35.68 17.25 -7.89
CA HIS A 62 -35.94 18.68 -8.04
C HIS A 62 -34.68 19.42 -8.50
N GLY A 63 -34.83 20.23 -9.55
CA GLY A 63 -33.79 21.14 -10.02
C GLY A 63 -33.74 22.44 -9.19
N GLN A 64 -32.81 23.32 -9.56
CA GLN A 64 -32.52 24.56 -8.85
C GLN A 64 -33.74 25.47 -8.65
N ASP A 65 -34.64 25.53 -9.65
CA ASP A 65 -35.79 26.45 -9.64
C ASP A 65 -36.77 26.18 -8.49
N LEU A 66 -36.81 24.94 -8.00
CA LEU A 66 -37.72 24.53 -6.92
C LEU A 66 -37.00 24.33 -5.59
N LEU A 67 -35.74 23.89 -5.62
CA LEU A 67 -34.94 23.65 -4.43
C LEU A 67 -33.50 24.12 -4.65
N ASP A 68 -33.10 25.17 -3.94
CA ASP A 68 -31.70 25.58 -3.87
C ASP A 68 -31.10 25.21 -2.51
N MET A 69 -29.89 24.66 -2.55
CA MET A 69 -29.14 24.31 -1.34
C MET A 69 -28.18 25.46 -1.02
N VAL A 70 -28.27 25.97 0.21
CA VAL A 70 -27.41 27.04 0.70
C VAL A 70 -26.51 26.48 1.79
N ASN A 71 -25.22 26.79 1.73
CA ASN A 71 -24.30 26.40 2.80
C ASN A 71 -24.61 27.30 4.00
N SER A 72 -24.95 26.73 5.16
CA SER A 72 -25.18 27.52 6.37
C SER A 72 -23.84 27.95 6.94
N ASP A 73 -23.31 29.07 6.45
CA ASP A 73 -22.26 29.90 7.07
C ASP A 73 -21.02 29.22 7.67
N TRP A 74 -20.55 28.06 7.19
CA TRP A 74 -19.20 27.57 7.54
C TRP A 74 -18.62 26.80 6.35
N ASP A 75 -17.51 27.27 5.79
CA ASP A 75 -16.78 26.62 4.70
C ASP A 75 -16.23 25.21 5.07
N LEU A 76 -16.48 24.75 6.31
CA LEU A 76 -16.01 23.48 6.84
C LEU A 76 -17.13 22.72 7.57
N PRO A 77 -17.24 21.40 7.38
CA PRO A 77 -18.00 20.53 8.27
C PRO A 77 -17.61 20.79 9.74
N GLU A 78 -18.58 20.95 10.64
CA GLU A 78 -18.28 21.14 12.06
C GLU A 78 -17.59 19.89 12.64
N MET A 79 -16.27 19.94 12.78
CA MET A 79 -15.45 18.85 13.36
C MET A 79 -15.49 18.81 14.89
N LYS A 80 -16.34 19.62 15.54
CA LYS A 80 -16.42 19.72 17.02
C LYS A 80 -16.83 18.41 17.70
N MET A 81 -17.58 17.57 16.99
CA MET A 81 -18.01 16.24 17.45
C MET A 81 -17.25 15.11 16.73
N TYR A 82 -16.12 15.41 16.10
CA TYR A 82 -15.31 14.38 15.44
C TYR A 82 -14.54 13.57 16.49
N GLU A 83 -14.75 12.27 16.50
CA GLU A 83 -13.91 11.32 17.22
C GLU A 83 -12.69 10.97 16.36
N GLU A 84 -11.49 11.19 16.90
CA GLU A 84 -10.25 10.94 16.16
C GLU A 84 -10.09 9.46 15.78
N SER A 85 -9.83 9.21 14.50
CA SER A 85 -9.52 7.87 14.01
C SER A 85 -8.09 7.45 14.38
N GLY A 86 -7.94 6.20 14.82
CA GLY A 86 -6.64 5.58 15.08
C GLY A 86 -5.83 5.26 13.82
N GLU A 87 -6.47 5.22 12.65
CA GLU A 87 -5.83 4.85 11.37
C GLU A 87 -5.60 6.06 10.45
N TRP A 88 -6.48 7.05 10.51
CA TRP A 88 -6.50 8.19 9.58
C TRP A 88 -6.45 9.52 10.33
N LEU A 89 -5.63 10.43 9.83
CA LEU A 89 -5.60 11.83 10.22
C LEU A 89 -6.37 12.65 9.18
N VAL A 90 -7.32 13.46 9.63
CA VAL A 90 -8.03 14.39 8.75
C VAL A 90 -7.20 15.67 8.63
N LEU A 91 -6.62 15.92 7.45
CA LEU A 91 -5.79 17.09 7.20
C LEU A 91 -6.62 18.33 6.87
N LYS A 92 -7.59 18.16 5.97
CA LYS A 92 -8.44 19.26 5.50
C LYS A 92 -9.80 18.75 5.08
N THR A 93 -10.82 19.55 5.38
CA THR A 93 -12.19 19.33 4.91
C THR A 93 -12.70 20.60 4.22
N GLY A 94 -13.71 20.46 3.38
CA GLY A 94 -14.40 21.59 2.80
C GLY A 94 -15.57 21.17 1.93
N CYS A 95 -16.26 22.15 1.36
CA CYS A 95 -17.44 21.94 0.52
C CYS A 95 -17.40 22.84 -0.72
N TRP A 96 -17.80 22.29 -1.87
CA TRP A 96 -18.00 23.03 -3.11
C TRP A 96 -19.46 22.89 -3.55
N LYS A 97 -20.12 24.02 -3.86
CA LYS A 97 -21.45 24.03 -4.50
C LYS A 97 -21.26 24.03 -6.02
N HIS A 98 -21.88 23.07 -6.70
CA HIS A 98 -21.85 22.97 -8.15
C HIS A 98 -23.27 23.11 -8.73
N TYR A 99 -23.33 23.62 -9.95
CA TYR A 99 -24.53 23.69 -10.77
C TYR A 99 -24.30 22.80 -11.99
N ILE A 100 -24.88 21.61 -11.98
CA ILE A 100 -24.68 20.58 -13.00
C ILE A 100 -25.94 20.48 -13.85
N LYS A 101 -25.79 20.60 -15.17
CA LYS A 101 -26.86 20.28 -16.12
C LYS A 101 -26.68 18.85 -16.60
N TYR A 102 -27.66 17.99 -16.29
CA TYR A 102 -27.68 16.61 -16.76
C TYR A 102 -28.38 16.50 -18.11
N ASP A 103 -27.94 15.57 -18.97
CA ASP A 103 -28.51 15.37 -20.31
C ASP A 103 -30.00 14.99 -20.29
N CYS A 104 -30.49 14.41 -19.20
CA CYS A 104 -31.89 14.02 -19.03
C CYS A 104 -32.87 15.21 -19.02
N CYS A 105 -32.39 16.40 -18.67
CA CYS A 105 -33.22 17.39 -18.01
C CYS A 105 -32.87 18.82 -18.49
N LEU A 106 -33.88 19.69 -18.67
CA LEU A 106 -33.67 21.01 -19.27
C LEU A 106 -32.97 22.02 -18.33
N GLY A 107 -33.21 21.91 -17.02
CA GLY A 107 -32.71 22.83 -15.99
C GLY A 107 -31.48 22.30 -15.23
N PRO A 108 -30.69 23.19 -14.61
CA PRO A 108 -29.55 22.79 -13.77
C PRO A 108 -30.02 22.20 -12.43
N TYR A 109 -29.25 21.25 -11.94
CA TYR A 109 -29.35 20.69 -10.61
C TYR A 109 -28.23 21.23 -9.74
N VAL A 110 -28.50 21.38 -8.45
CA VAL A 110 -27.54 21.85 -7.46
C VAL A 110 -27.01 20.66 -6.68
N ASP A 111 -25.69 20.52 -6.56
CA ASP A 111 -25.08 19.54 -5.67
C ASP A 111 -24.01 20.19 -4.77
N MET A 112 -23.90 19.67 -3.55
CA MET A 112 -22.82 19.99 -2.61
C MET A 112 -21.84 18.84 -2.59
N THR A 113 -20.61 19.10 -3.04
CA THR A 113 -19.51 18.14 -3.01
C THR A 113 -18.62 18.44 -1.80
N TYR A 114 -18.70 17.61 -0.79
CA TYR A 114 -17.79 17.62 0.35
C TYR A 114 -16.51 16.88 -0.01
N TYR A 115 -15.36 17.41 0.36
CA TYR A 115 -14.07 16.73 0.18
C TYR A 115 -13.34 16.59 1.51
N PHE A 116 -12.65 15.46 1.65
CA PHE A 116 -11.89 15.08 2.82
C PHE A 116 -10.49 14.68 2.37
N ILE A 117 -9.50 15.45 2.79
CA ILE A 117 -8.09 15.11 2.61
C ILE A 117 -7.67 14.33 3.85
N LEU A 118 -7.45 13.03 3.67
CA LEU A 118 -7.11 12.07 4.71
C LEU A 118 -5.66 11.63 4.54
N GLN A 119 -4.92 11.50 5.65
CA GLN A 119 -3.57 10.95 5.66
C GLN A 119 -3.53 9.71 6.55
N ARG A 120 -2.95 8.62 6.05
CA ARG A 120 -2.80 7.39 6.84
C ARG A 120 -1.75 7.57 7.93
N ARG A 121 -1.99 7.03 9.13
CA ARG A 121 -0.99 6.91 10.20
C ARG A 121 -0.08 5.70 9.92
N PRO A 122 1.20 5.88 9.57
CA PRO A 122 2.01 4.81 9.00
C PRO A 122 2.66 3.89 10.04
N LEU A 123 2.73 4.30 11.32
CA LEU A 123 3.56 3.64 12.34
C LEU A 123 3.28 2.14 12.51
N TYR A 124 2.01 1.76 12.60
CA TYR A 124 1.61 0.35 12.72
C TYR A 124 2.01 -0.46 11.49
N LEU A 125 1.84 0.10 10.30
CA LEU A 125 2.19 -0.55 9.04
C LEU A 125 3.71 -0.64 8.87
N VAL A 126 4.46 0.38 9.27
CA VAL A 126 5.93 0.36 9.25
C VAL A 126 6.45 -0.79 10.13
N VAL A 127 5.94 -0.95 11.35
CA VAL A 127 6.41 -2.02 12.24
C VAL A 127 5.99 -3.41 11.74
N ASN A 128 4.75 -3.58 11.27
CA ASN A 128 4.26 -4.92 10.89
C ASN A 128 4.58 -5.33 9.45
N ILE A 129 4.92 -4.38 8.58
CA ILE A 129 5.18 -4.66 7.16
C ILE A 129 6.63 -4.34 6.78
N LEU A 130 7.14 -3.16 7.14
CA LEU A 130 8.50 -2.76 6.75
C LEU A 130 9.57 -3.54 7.53
N PHE A 131 9.37 -3.76 8.83
CA PHE A 131 10.37 -4.46 9.65
C PHE A 131 10.56 -5.94 9.23
N PRO A 132 9.52 -6.76 9.02
CA PRO A 132 9.69 -8.12 8.52
C PRO A 132 10.37 -8.18 7.14
N THR A 133 10.07 -7.26 6.23
CA THR A 133 10.69 -7.23 4.89
C THR A 133 12.16 -6.85 4.93
N MET A 134 12.56 -5.94 5.82
CA MET A 134 13.96 -5.66 6.10
C MET A 134 14.67 -6.89 6.69
N LEU A 135 14.02 -7.61 7.63
CA LEU A 135 14.55 -8.85 8.20
C LEU A 135 14.76 -9.93 7.12
N PHE A 136 13.80 -10.11 6.21
CA PHE A 136 13.98 -11.04 5.08
C PHE A 136 15.19 -10.66 4.22
N SER A 137 15.35 -9.38 3.87
CA SER A 137 16.51 -8.93 3.09
C SER A 137 17.84 -9.24 3.79
N TYR A 138 17.90 -9.09 5.12
CA TYR A 138 19.08 -9.43 5.91
C TYR A 138 19.34 -10.95 5.93
N LEU A 139 18.31 -11.76 6.14
CA LEU A 139 18.42 -13.23 6.14
C LEU A 139 18.90 -13.78 4.81
N THR A 140 18.55 -13.14 3.69
CA THR A 140 19.04 -13.55 2.36
C THR A 140 20.55 -13.31 2.20
N CYS A 141 21.11 -12.28 2.84
CA CYS A 141 22.57 -12.10 2.90
C CYS A 141 23.23 -13.16 3.80
N ALA A 142 22.59 -13.52 4.91
CA ALA A 142 23.10 -14.52 5.85
C ALA A 142 23.23 -15.93 5.22
N VAL A 143 22.45 -16.25 4.18
CA VAL A 143 22.59 -17.51 3.41
C VAL A 143 23.99 -17.67 2.82
N PHE A 144 24.59 -16.61 2.28
CA PHE A 144 25.94 -16.65 1.71
C PHE A 144 27.05 -16.63 2.78
N TYR A 145 26.70 -16.32 4.03
CA TYR A 145 27.64 -16.43 5.14
C TYR A 145 27.68 -17.86 5.71
N LEU A 146 26.62 -18.64 5.53
CA LEU A 146 26.55 -20.01 6.03
C LEU A 146 27.43 -20.95 5.19
N PRO A 147 28.38 -21.68 5.81
CA PRO A 147 29.27 -22.59 5.09
C PRO A 147 28.49 -23.74 4.47
N SER A 148 28.88 -24.14 3.25
CA SER A 148 28.25 -25.23 2.49
C SER A 148 28.38 -26.61 3.13
N ASP A 149 29.32 -26.80 4.05
CA ASP A 149 29.51 -28.07 4.77
C ASP A 149 28.33 -28.42 5.70
N ALA A 150 27.51 -27.44 6.10
CA ALA A 150 26.37 -27.64 6.98
C ALA A 150 25.15 -28.28 6.28
N GLY A 151 25.09 -28.28 4.94
CA GLY A 151 23.98 -28.85 4.16
C GLY A 151 22.65 -28.06 4.19
N GLU A 152 22.41 -27.24 5.23
CA GLU A 152 21.14 -26.52 5.43
C GLU A 152 20.96 -25.25 4.58
N LYS A 153 22.00 -24.84 3.83
CA LYS A 153 21.99 -23.61 3.01
C LYS A 153 20.85 -23.57 1.99
N MET A 154 20.53 -24.72 1.38
CA MET A 154 19.43 -24.83 0.41
C MET A 154 18.06 -24.74 1.08
N THR A 155 17.88 -25.40 2.23
CA THR A 155 16.65 -25.37 3.01
C THR A 155 16.33 -23.94 3.46
N LEU A 156 17.35 -23.20 3.94
CA LEU A 156 17.21 -21.80 4.36
C LEU A 156 16.81 -20.91 3.17
N SER A 157 17.45 -21.09 2.01
CA SER A 157 17.13 -20.31 0.81
C SER A 157 15.70 -20.53 0.29
N ILE A 158 15.24 -21.79 0.26
CA ILE A 158 13.90 -22.14 -0.21
C ILE A 158 12.81 -21.67 0.77
N SER A 159 13.04 -21.81 2.08
CA SER A 159 12.10 -21.33 3.10
C SER A 159 11.96 -19.80 3.09
N LEU A 160 13.04 -19.06 2.80
CA LEU A 160 12.99 -17.61 2.59
C LEU A 160 12.17 -17.23 1.35
N LEU A 161 12.32 -17.95 0.23
CA LEU A 161 11.51 -17.71 -0.97
C LEU A 161 10.02 -17.95 -0.69
N LEU A 162 9.68 -19.08 -0.05
CA LEU A 162 8.29 -19.43 0.25
C LEU A 162 7.65 -18.40 1.21
N SER A 163 8.35 -18.03 2.28
CA SER A 163 7.86 -17.04 3.24
C SER A 163 7.67 -15.65 2.60
N LEU A 164 8.56 -15.24 1.69
CA LEU A 164 8.40 -13.99 0.94
C LEU A 164 7.18 -14.01 0.02
N ILE A 165 6.91 -15.13 -0.65
CA ILE A 165 5.72 -15.31 -1.51
C ILE A 165 4.45 -15.24 -0.66
N VAL A 166 4.39 -15.96 0.47
CA VAL A 166 3.23 -15.92 1.38
C VAL A 166 2.99 -14.50 1.89
N PHE A 167 4.06 -13.81 2.29
CA PHE A 167 3.96 -12.44 2.77
C PHE A 167 3.46 -11.47 1.68
N LEU A 168 3.90 -11.65 0.43
CA LEU A 168 3.38 -10.90 -0.72
C LEU A 168 1.89 -11.16 -0.93
N LEU A 169 1.43 -12.42 -0.86
CA LEU A 169 0.02 -12.78 -1.04
C LEU A 169 -0.85 -12.09 0.01
N VAL A 170 -0.44 -12.12 1.28
CA VAL A 170 -1.15 -11.42 2.38
C VAL A 170 -1.27 -9.93 2.10
N ILE A 171 -0.22 -9.30 1.57
CA ILE A 171 -0.25 -7.87 1.22
C ILE A 171 -1.18 -7.59 0.04
N VAL A 172 -1.15 -8.43 -0.99
CA VAL A 172 -2.00 -8.26 -2.18
C VAL A 172 -3.48 -8.44 -1.84
N GLU A 173 -3.82 -9.29 -0.88
CA GLU A 173 -5.20 -9.40 -0.37
C GLU A 173 -5.62 -8.18 0.45
N ALA A 174 -4.69 -7.51 1.12
CA ALA A 174 -4.99 -6.33 1.94
C ALA A 174 -5.10 -5.02 1.13
N ILE A 175 -4.38 -4.90 0.02
CA ILE A 175 -4.39 -3.71 -0.84
C ILE A 175 -5.44 -3.90 -1.95
N PRO A 176 -6.34 -2.92 -2.20
CA PRO A 176 -7.27 -3.05 -3.31
C PRO A 176 -6.53 -3.14 -4.66
N SER A 177 -7.00 -4.03 -5.54
CA SER A 177 -6.50 -4.16 -6.91
C SER A 177 -6.86 -2.92 -7.72
N THR A 178 -5.98 -1.92 -7.70
CA THR A 178 -6.15 -0.67 -8.44
C THR A 178 -5.20 -0.62 -9.62
N ALA A 179 -5.69 -0.17 -10.78
CA ALA A 179 -4.90 -0.07 -12.02
C ALA A 179 -3.98 1.17 -12.07
N ASN A 180 -4.10 2.06 -11.08
CA ASN A 180 -3.50 3.41 -11.11
C ASN A 180 -2.02 3.47 -10.67
N GLY A 181 -1.38 2.32 -10.50
CA GLY A 181 0.05 2.23 -10.22
C GLY A 181 0.39 1.13 -9.22
N VAL A 182 1.61 0.61 -9.32
CA VAL A 182 2.13 -0.40 -8.39
C VAL A 182 2.60 0.30 -7.11
N PRO A 183 2.17 -0.13 -5.92
CA PRO A 183 2.65 0.43 -4.65
C PRO A 183 4.17 0.28 -4.52
N LEU A 184 4.83 1.28 -3.94
CA LEU A 184 6.28 1.27 -3.70
C LEU A 184 6.73 0.04 -2.89
N LEU A 185 5.91 -0.37 -1.92
CA LEU A 185 6.12 -1.60 -1.14
C LEU A 185 6.10 -2.87 -2.02
N CYS A 186 5.14 -2.98 -2.94
CA CYS A 186 5.06 -4.12 -3.85
C CYS A 186 6.26 -4.16 -4.79
N GLN A 187 6.72 -3.00 -5.28
CA GLN A 187 7.94 -2.91 -6.07
C GLN A 187 9.17 -3.38 -5.27
N TYR A 188 9.28 -3.02 -3.99
CA TYR A 188 10.34 -3.49 -3.11
C TYR A 188 10.30 -5.02 -2.94
N ILE A 189 9.15 -5.59 -2.61
CA ILE A 189 9.01 -7.04 -2.40
C ILE A 189 9.31 -7.81 -3.68
N LEU A 190 8.83 -7.34 -4.84
CA LEU A 190 9.16 -7.94 -6.14
C LEU A 190 10.66 -7.90 -6.44
N PHE A 191 11.33 -6.77 -6.17
CA PHE A 191 12.78 -6.66 -6.31
C PHE A 191 13.50 -7.66 -5.39
N THR A 192 13.09 -7.76 -4.12
CA THR A 192 13.66 -8.76 -3.19
C THR A 192 13.43 -10.20 -3.66
N MET A 193 12.27 -10.50 -4.24
CA MET A 193 11.96 -11.83 -4.76
C MET A 193 12.86 -12.20 -5.93
N ILE A 194 13.10 -11.27 -6.85
CA ILE A 194 14.05 -11.47 -7.96
C ILE A 194 15.47 -11.74 -7.42
N LEU A 195 15.91 -10.95 -6.43
CA LEU A 195 17.21 -11.16 -5.79
C LEU A 195 17.31 -12.54 -5.13
N VAL A 196 16.27 -13.00 -4.43
CA VAL A 196 16.23 -14.33 -3.81
C VAL A 196 16.27 -15.46 -4.85
N CYS A 197 15.57 -15.30 -5.97
CA CYS A 197 15.64 -16.27 -7.06
C CYS A 197 17.06 -16.34 -7.64
N LEU A 198 17.71 -15.19 -7.87
CA LEU A 198 19.10 -15.13 -8.31
C LEU A 198 20.05 -15.74 -7.28
N SER A 199 19.84 -15.50 -5.98
CA SER A 199 20.66 -16.10 -4.94
C SER A 199 20.54 -17.61 -4.93
N ILE A 200 19.34 -18.18 -5.06
CA ILE A 200 19.15 -19.64 -5.15
C ILE A 200 19.94 -20.22 -6.33
N MET A 201 19.82 -19.63 -7.52
CA MET A 201 20.54 -20.09 -8.72
C MET A 201 22.07 -20.07 -8.51
N ILE A 202 22.57 -19.00 -7.91
CA ILE A 202 23.99 -18.86 -7.59
C ILE A 202 24.41 -19.88 -6.53
N THR A 203 23.62 -20.10 -5.47
CA THR A 203 23.95 -21.09 -4.44
C THR A 203 23.98 -22.52 -4.98
N VAL A 204 23.11 -22.87 -5.91
CA VAL A 204 23.16 -24.17 -6.61
C VAL A 204 24.45 -24.29 -7.41
N GLY A 205 24.87 -23.21 -8.09
CA GLY A 205 26.16 -23.14 -8.77
C GLY A 205 27.35 -23.34 -7.83
N VAL A 206 27.39 -22.61 -6.70
CA VAL A 206 28.45 -22.73 -5.68
C VAL A 206 28.49 -24.14 -5.09
N LEU A 207 27.33 -24.74 -4.78
CA LEU A 207 27.26 -26.11 -4.27
C LEU A 207 27.73 -27.14 -5.29
N ASN A 208 27.38 -26.97 -6.57
CA ASN A 208 27.88 -27.83 -7.65
C ASN A 208 29.42 -27.75 -7.75
N VAL A 209 29.99 -26.56 -7.61
CA VAL A 209 31.45 -26.35 -7.59
C VAL A 209 32.08 -26.95 -6.31
N HIS A 210 31.45 -26.79 -5.15
CA HIS A 210 31.95 -27.28 -3.86
C HIS A 210 31.97 -28.81 -3.78
N TYR A 211 30.91 -29.47 -4.25
CA TYR A 211 30.81 -30.93 -4.30
C TYR A 211 31.45 -31.54 -5.56
N ARG A 212 32.09 -30.72 -6.41
CA ARG A 212 32.81 -31.20 -7.58
C ARG A 212 33.97 -32.09 -7.14
N GLY A 213 33.84 -33.38 -7.42
CA GLY A 213 34.79 -34.41 -7.00
C GLY A 213 35.53 -35.06 -8.17
N PRO A 214 36.62 -35.80 -7.90
CA PRO A 214 37.41 -36.51 -8.90
C PRO A 214 36.66 -37.65 -9.61
N ALA A 215 35.47 -38.04 -9.14
CA ALA A 215 34.67 -39.12 -9.72
C ALA A 215 33.78 -38.67 -10.91
N THR A 216 33.47 -37.37 -11.04
CA THR A 216 32.51 -36.87 -12.03
C THR A 216 33.14 -35.99 -13.11
N HIS A 217 34.35 -35.46 -12.92
CA HIS A 217 35.05 -34.62 -13.89
C HIS A 217 36.57 -34.87 -13.90
N VAL A 218 37.18 -34.78 -15.08
CA VAL A 218 38.64 -34.88 -15.26
C VAL A 218 39.28 -33.63 -14.66
N MET A 219 39.86 -33.76 -13.48
CA MET A 219 40.60 -32.67 -12.82
C MET A 219 41.97 -32.51 -13.47
N SER A 220 42.39 -31.28 -13.73
CA SER A 220 43.77 -30.99 -14.12
C SER A 220 44.72 -31.49 -13.02
N LYS A 221 45.86 -32.11 -13.40
CA LYS A 221 46.84 -32.73 -12.48
C LYS A 221 47.38 -31.77 -11.39
N ARG A 222 47.14 -30.47 -11.53
CA ARG A 222 47.57 -29.43 -10.58
C ARG A 222 46.57 -29.12 -9.48
N MET A 223 45.29 -29.50 -9.60
CA MET A 223 44.24 -29.01 -8.70
C MET A 223 43.72 -30.10 -7.76
N LYS A 224 44.00 -29.95 -6.46
CA LYS A 224 43.56 -30.86 -5.39
C LYS A 224 42.12 -30.56 -4.96
N LYS A 225 41.43 -31.53 -4.35
CA LYS A 225 40.05 -31.38 -3.85
C LYS A 225 39.87 -30.18 -2.90
N ASP A 226 40.88 -29.90 -2.09
CA ASP A 226 40.87 -28.80 -1.12
C ASP A 226 40.90 -27.42 -1.81
N GLU A 227 41.46 -27.33 -3.03
CA GLU A 227 41.47 -26.08 -3.79
C GLU A 227 40.08 -25.72 -4.31
N TRP A 228 39.24 -26.70 -4.68
CA TRP A 228 37.85 -26.44 -5.10
C TRP A 228 36.97 -25.96 -3.95
N LYS A 229 37.18 -26.48 -2.74
CA LYS A 229 36.51 -26.00 -1.53
C LYS A 229 36.89 -24.56 -1.23
N TYR A 230 38.19 -24.23 -1.32
CA TYR A 230 38.67 -22.87 -1.14
C TYR A 230 38.10 -21.92 -2.20
N VAL A 231 38.10 -22.32 -3.48
CA VAL A 231 37.52 -21.54 -4.58
C VAL A 231 36.02 -21.30 -4.35
N ALA A 232 35.27 -22.31 -3.93
CA ALA A 232 33.85 -22.17 -3.60
C ALA A 232 33.62 -21.20 -2.44
N MET A 233 34.44 -21.26 -1.38
CA MET A 233 34.36 -20.36 -0.22
C MET A 233 34.70 -18.91 -0.57
N VAL A 234 35.71 -18.68 -1.42
CA VAL A 234 36.09 -17.35 -1.90
C VAL A 234 35.01 -16.77 -2.81
N LEU A 235 34.47 -17.60 -3.72
CA LEU A 235 33.37 -17.23 -4.59
C LEU A 235 32.13 -16.82 -3.78
N ASP A 236 31.79 -17.57 -2.73
CA ASP A 236 30.66 -17.27 -1.85
C ASP A 236 30.80 -15.91 -1.14
N HIS A 237 31.97 -15.60 -0.59
CA HIS A 237 32.25 -14.30 0.00
C HIS A 237 32.20 -13.15 -1.01
N PHE A 238 32.75 -13.35 -2.21
CA PHE A 238 32.70 -12.35 -3.27
C PHE A 238 31.26 -12.03 -3.67
N LEU A 239 30.44 -13.09 -3.83
CA LEU A 239 29.02 -12.96 -4.13
C LEU A 239 28.24 -12.31 -2.99
N LEU A 240 28.59 -12.59 -1.73
CA LEU A 240 28.02 -11.94 -0.55
C LEU A 240 28.20 -10.41 -0.61
N TYR A 241 29.40 -9.91 -0.94
CA TYR A 241 29.63 -8.47 -1.04
C TYR A 241 28.81 -7.82 -2.17
N ILE A 242 28.71 -8.47 -3.33
CA ILE A 242 27.88 -8.00 -4.44
C ILE A 242 26.41 -7.96 -4.03
N PHE A 243 25.93 -9.01 -3.34
CA PHE A 243 24.54 -9.12 -2.95
C PHE A 243 24.17 -8.11 -1.87
N ILE A 244 25.03 -7.92 -0.86
CA ILE A 244 24.87 -6.86 0.15
C ILE A 244 24.80 -5.49 -0.52
N LEU A 245 25.70 -5.20 -1.46
CA LEU A 245 25.67 -3.95 -2.21
C LEU A 245 24.35 -3.78 -2.97
N ALA A 246 23.88 -4.82 -3.66
CA ALA A 246 22.61 -4.79 -4.39
C ALA A 246 21.40 -4.57 -3.45
N CYS A 247 21.38 -5.22 -2.28
CA CYS A 247 20.34 -5.02 -1.26
C CYS A 247 20.37 -3.61 -0.66
N VAL A 248 21.54 -3.08 -0.33
CA VAL A 248 21.69 -1.73 0.21
C VAL A 248 21.34 -0.68 -0.84
N VAL A 249 21.81 -0.82 -2.08
CA VAL A 249 21.47 0.12 -3.17
C VAL A 249 19.99 0.03 -3.51
N GLY A 250 19.39 -1.16 -3.51
CA GLY A 250 17.96 -1.34 -3.75
C GLY A 250 17.09 -0.73 -2.65
N THR A 251 17.42 -0.98 -1.37
CA THR A 251 16.71 -0.38 -0.22
C THR A 251 16.85 1.14 -0.23
N VAL A 252 18.07 1.67 -0.37
CA VAL A 252 18.30 3.12 -0.43
C VAL A 252 17.69 3.74 -1.70
N GLY A 253 17.70 3.07 -2.84
CA GLY A 253 17.09 3.59 -4.07
C GLY A 253 15.57 3.72 -3.97
N ILE A 254 14.92 2.72 -3.37
CA ILE A 254 13.46 2.67 -3.26
C ILE A 254 12.95 3.56 -2.12
N PHE A 255 13.56 3.51 -0.94
CA PHE A 255 13.16 4.34 0.21
C PHE A 255 13.80 5.73 0.21
N GLY A 256 14.99 5.89 -0.36
CA GLY A 256 15.71 7.17 -0.41
C GLY A 256 15.06 8.20 -1.32
N LYS A 257 14.43 7.77 -2.42
CA LYS A 257 13.57 8.64 -3.24
C LYS A 257 12.46 9.29 -2.40
N ARG A 258 12.00 8.61 -1.34
CA ARG A 258 10.94 9.10 -0.44
C ARG A 258 11.47 9.90 0.73
N LEU A 259 12.61 9.52 1.33
CA LEU A 259 13.26 10.31 2.39
C LEU A 259 13.56 11.74 1.93
N TRP A 260 13.92 11.93 0.65
CA TRP A 260 14.16 13.24 0.05
C TRP A 260 12.87 14.06 -0.21
N GLU A 261 11.73 13.41 -0.46
CA GLU A 261 10.44 14.10 -0.66
C GLU A 261 9.77 14.52 0.66
N VAL A 262 10.20 13.94 1.79
CA VAL A 262 9.63 14.19 3.13
C VAL A 262 10.47 15.19 3.95
N SER A 263 11.71 15.50 3.54
CA SER A 263 12.56 16.56 4.11
C SER A 263 12.37 17.90 3.41
#